data_AF-A0A2T6CWS6-F1
#
_entry.id   AF-A0A2T6CWS6-F1
#
_cell.length_a   1.000
_cell.length_b   1.000
_cell.length_c   1.000
_cell.angle_alpha   90.00
_cell.angle_beta   90.00
_cell.angle_gamma   90.00
#
_symmetry.space_group_name_H-M   'P 1'
#
loop_
_entity.id
_entity.type
_entity.pdbx_description
1 polymer ?
#
loop_
_entity_poly.entity_id
_entity_poly.type
_entity_poly.pdbx_seq_one_letter_code
_entity_poly.pdbx_strand_id
1 'polypeptide(L)'
;MSIHLIPPRVARLIAAATAFGLSTATGLGATSDEAALRADALAAMKRAATYFRTHASSHGGYVYYVSEDLQQHVGEGIATPDQIFTEPPGTPSVGRAYLQAYAATGDSYYLECATETGKALIHGQLVSGGWSQRIDFNPKGTHVGRYRDGTGARSAGDPKKKENPNHSSLDDNQTQSSIEFLAQLDRALGFKDPVVHEAARYALDSLLKAQFPNGAFPQGWAEPVKAYPVMKANYPADWPRLWPHEEYYKYYTLNDGLVGTVSDALLIAYEVYQDERYRQALMKLGDFLILAQMPDPQPAWCQQYNYEMQPTWARKFEPPAICGFESEDAIKALMKLYRFTGDRKYLAPIPRALAYLNTCVLPDGRMARYYELKTNRPLYMTRKPGVSGNSKAPGYYDFTYQDKNLPKHYGWKQEQRLDALAQEYAELQRGPVPPLKVIQRFSPAGKLMAVDATEPIAAPSVAALEPEVRRILAALDPQGRWVSVYDGTDRLIGQPSFKKGFRYLGSNTFNYNLEILSQYIALTGNPSRQL
;
A
#
# COMPACT_ATOMS: atom_id res chain seq x y z
N MET A 1 13.71 80.18 -13.13
CA MET A 1 14.51 79.23 -12.33
C MET A 1 14.86 78.06 -13.25
N SER A 2 15.67 78.24 -14.29
CA SER A 2 17.11 78.57 -14.33
C SER A 2 18.01 77.43 -13.82
N ILE A 3 18.16 76.43 -14.70
CA ILE A 3 19.38 75.73 -15.14
C ILE A 3 20.70 76.27 -14.57
N HIS A 4 21.59 75.38 -14.08
CA HIS A 4 23.08 75.38 -14.11
C HIS A 4 23.51 73.91 -13.87
N LEU A 5 24.07 73.09 -14.78
CA LEU A 5 25.31 73.13 -15.58
C LEU A 5 26.60 73.40 -14.78
N ILE A 6 27.53 72.43 -14.77
CA ILE A 6 29.02 72.56 -14.82
C ILE A 6 29.67 71.15 -14.95
N PRO A 7 30.86 71.01 -15.59
CA PRO A 7 31.14 69.96 -16.57
C PRO A 7 32.41 69.09 -16.23
N PRO A 8 33.26 68.63 -17.18
CA PRO A 8 33.59 67.21 -17.39
C PRO A 8 35.00 66.80 -16.93
N ARG A 9 35.27 65.49 -16.81
CA ARG A 9 36.65 64.96 -16.81
C ARG A 9 36.82 63.79 -17.76
N VAL A 10 37.46 64.12 -18.88
CA VAL A 10 38.59 63.46 -19.55
C VAL A 10 38.55 61.94 -19.71
N ALA A 11 38.50 61.56 -20.99
CA ALA A 11 38.70 60.23 -21.54
C ALA A 11 40.05 59.59 -21.20
N ARG A 12 40.04 58.26 -21.04
CA ARG A 12 41.07 57.38 -21.60
C ARG A 12 40.41 56.09 -22.08
N LEU A 13 40.36 55.94 -23.41
CA LEU A 13 40.06 54.69 -24.08
C LEU A 13 41.15 53.66 -23.77
N ILE A 14 40.75 52.49 -23.28
CA ILE A 14 41.50 51.24 -23.48
C ILE A 14 40.58 50.35 -24.29
N ALA A 15 41.00 50.05 -25.52
CA ALA A 15 40.36 49.08 -26.38
C ALA A 15 40.59 47.67 -25.80
N ALA A 16 39.51 47.01 -25.39
CA ALA A 16 39.49 45.57 -25.17
C ALA A 16 38.55 44.98 -26.21
N ALA A 17 39.10 44.18 -27.11
CA ALA A 17 38.37 43.47 -28.15
C ALA A 17 37.40 42.46 -27.52
N THR A 18 36.10 42.72 -27.62
CA THR A 18 35.06 41.75 -27.29
C THR A 18 34.93 40.77 -28.45
N ALA A 19 35.53 39.58 -28.30
CA ALA A 19 35.22 38.45 -29.16
C ALA A 19 33.75 38.05 -28.92
N PHE A 20 32.92 38.20 -29.95
CA PHE A 20 31.59 37.60 -30.01
C PHE A 20 31.77 36.08 -30.11
N GLY A 21 31.83 35.42 -28.95
CA GLY A 21 31.63 33.98 -28.87
C GLY A 21 30.15 33.69 -29.06
N LEU A 22 29.76 33.24 -30.27
CA LEU A 22 28.51 32.50 -30.46
C LEU A 22 28.56 31.29 -29.51
N SER A 23 27.84 31.37 -28.40
CA SER A 23 27.45 30.18 -27.66
C SER A 23 26.37 29.49 -28.49
N THR A 24 26.77 28.52 -29.29
CA THR A 24 25.84 27.55 -29.84
C THR A 24 25.21 26.83 -28.65
N ALA A 25 23.95 27.15 -28.36
CA ALA A 25 23.11 26.30 -27.53
C ALA A 25 23.03 24.94 -28.21
N THR A 26 23.88 24.00 -27.81
CA THR A 26 23.71 22.58 -28.13
C THR A 26 22.47 22.13 -27.39
N GLY A 27 21.33 22.19 -28.07
CA GLY A 27 20.18 21.39 -27.70
C GLY A 27 20.66 19.94 -27.64
N LEU A 28 20.69 19.37 -26.44
CA LEU A 28 20.84 17.94 -26.22
C LEU A 28 19.60 17.27 -26.82
N GLY A 29 19.62 17.03 -28.13
CA GLY A 29 18.69 16.13 -28.77
C GLY A 29 18.95 14.72 -28.26
N ALA A 30 17.88 13.98 -27.94
CA ALA A 30 17.97 12.55 -27.63
C ALA A 30 18.81 11.84 -28.70
N THR A 31 19.69 10.92 -28.28
CA THR A 31 20.45 10.11 -29.22
C THR A 31 19.50 9.29 -30.10
N SER A 32 19.92 8.90 -31.31
CA SER A 32 19.05 8.10 -32.21
C SER A 32 18.61 6.77 -31.57
N ASP A 33 19.44 6.20 -30.70
CA ASP A 33 19.13 4.98 -29.93
C ASP A 33 18.11 5.25 -28.81
N GLU A 34 18.23 6.36 -28.07
CA GLU A 34 17.24 6.74 -27.06
C GLU A 34 15.87 7.02 -27.70
N ALA A 35 15.84 7.72 -28.84
CA ALA A 35 14.60 7.97 -29.57
C ALA A 35 13.94 6.66 -30.06
N ALA A 36 14.74 5.69 -30.53
CA ALA A 36 14.25 4.38 -30.93
C ALA A 36 13.72 3.58 -29.73
N LEU A 37 14.49 3.49 -28.64
CA LEU A 37 14.09 2.81 -27.41
C LEU A 37 12.81 3.39 -26.82
N ARG A 38 12.65 4.72 -26.88
CA ARG A 38 11.42 5.41 -26.47
C ARG A 38 10.23 5.03 -27.34
N ALA A 39 10.40 4.93 -28.65
CA ALA A 39 9.33 4.50 -29.55
C ALA A 39 8.92 3.04 -29.27
N ASP A 40 9.89 2.16 -29.05
CA ASP A 40 9.66 0.76 -28.69
C ASP A 40 8.95 0.63 -27.34
N ALA A 41 9.35 1.42 -26.34
CA ALA A 41 8.69 1.50 -25.04
C ALA A 41 7.21 1.91 -25.17
N LEU A 42 6.89 2.95 -25.94
CA LEU A 42 5.50 3.35 -26.18
C LEU A 42 4.68 2.23 -26.86
N ALA A 43 5.23 1.59 -27.88
CA ALA A 43 4.58 0.50 -28.59
C ALA A 43 4.34 -0.72 -27.67
N ALA A 44 5.32 -1.07 -26.85
CA ALA A 44 5.23 -2.13 -25.87
C ALA A 44 4.17 -1.85 -24.80
N MET A 45 4.16 -0.64 -24.23
CA MET A 45 3.13 -0.22 -23.27
C MET A 45 1.73 -0.37 -23.86
N LYS A 46 1.52 0.09 -25.11
CA LYS A 46 0.22 0.01 -25.76
C LYS A 46 -0.22 -1.43 -26.00
N ARG A 47 0.68 -2.29 -26.51
CA ARG A 47 0.41 -3.72 -26.75
C ARG A 47 0.08 -4.45 -25.45
N ALA A 48 0.90 -4.25 -24.41
CA ALA A 48 0.69 -4.87 -23.10
C ALA A 48 -0.62 -4.41 -22.45
N ALA A 49 -0.87 -3.10 -22.39
CA ALA A 49 -2.11 -2.55 -21.84
C ALA A 49 -3.34 -3.04 -22.61
N THR A 50 -3.25 -3.17 -23.93
CA THR A 50 -4.34 -3.69 -24.78
C THR A 50 -4.63 -5.15 -24.47
N TYR A 51 -3.61 -6.00 -24.43
CA TYR A 51 -3.82 -7.41 -24.10
C TYR A 51 -4.41 -7.55 -22.69
N PHE A 52 -3.83 -6.87 -21.71
CA PHE A 52 -4.25 -6.98 -20.31
C PHE A 52 -5.69 -6.49 -20.10
N ARG A 53 -6.09 -5.36 -20.70
CA ARG A 53 -7.47 -4.85 -20.68
C ARG A 53 -8.45 -5.82 -21.33
N THR A 54 -8.11 -6.41 -22.46
CA THR A 54 -9.08 -7.16 -23.28
C THR A 54 -9.16 -8.65 -22.96
N HIS A 55 -8.12 -9.23 -22.35
CA HIS A 55 -8.04 -10.68 -22.11
C HIS A 55 -7.82 -11.07 -20.64
N ALA A 56 -7.09 -10.26 -19.87
CA ALA A 56 -6.81 -10.56 -18.46
C ALA A 56 -7.79 -9.90 -17.49
N SER A 57 -8.55 -8.89 -17.94
CA SER A 57 -9.55 -8.23 -17.12
C SER A 57 -10.84 -9.06 -17.01
N SER A 58 -11.56 -8.85 -15.92
CA SER A 58 -12.94 -9.29 -15.73
C SER A 58 -13.78 -8.12 -15.24
N HIS A 59 -14.81 -7.75 -16.00
CA HIS A 59 -15.67 -6.59 -15.71
C HIS A 59 -14.88 -5.28 -15.48
N GLY A 60 -13.70 -5.14 -16.10
CA GLY A 60 -12.78 -4.01 -15.92
C GLY A 60 -11.84 -4.13 -14.71
N GLY A 61 -11.97 -5.14 -13.86
CA GLY A 61 -11.07 -5.42 -12.74
C GLY A 61 -10.16 -6.63 -12.96
N TYR A 62 -9.36 -6.96 -11.95
CA TYR A 62 -8.23 -7.90 -12.07
C TYR A 62 -8.03 -8.78 -10.83
N VAL A 63 -7.52 -9.99 -11.06
CA VAL A 63 -7.00 -10.91 -10.03
C VAL A 63 -5.47 -10.80 -9.90
N TYR A 64 -4.81 -11.65 -9.10
CA TYR A 64 -3.34 -11.60 -8.98
C TYR A 64 -2.66 -12.26 -10.17
N TYR A 65 -3.17 -13.43 -10.56
CA TYR A 65 -2.61 -14.24 -11.63
C TYR A 65 -3.72 -14.83 -12.51
N VAL A 66 -3.49 -14.79 -13.81
CA VAL A 66 -4.30 -15.48 -14.81
C VAL A 66 -3.40 -16.49 -15.53
N SER A 67 -3.84 -17.73 -15.70
CA SER A 67 -3.06 -18.72 -16.48
C SER A 67 -2.87 -18.25 -17.92
N GLU A 68 -1.81 -18.69 -18.60
CA GLU A 68 -1.53 -18.28 -19.98
C GLU A 68 -2.68 -18.61 -20.96
N ASP A 69 -3.43 -19.69 -20.70
CA ASP A 69 -4.62 -20.11 -21.44
C ASP A 69 -5.93 -19.42 -20.99
N LEU A 70 -5.82 -18.49 -20.03
CA LEU A 70 -6.90 -17.69 -19.45
C LEU A 70 -7.99 -18.49 -18.69
N GLN A 71 -7.78 -19.79 -18.47
CA GLN A 71 -8.76 -20.67 -17.83
C GLN A 71 -8.75 -20.59 -16.29
N GLN A 72 -7.63 -20.21 -15.69
CA GLN A 72 -7.49 -20.12 -14.23
C GLN A 72 -7.26 -18.68 -13.79
N HIS A 73 -8.04 -18.26 -12.81
CA HIS A 73 -7.97 -16.94 -12.19
C HIS A 73 -7.67 -17.13 -10.71
N VAL A 74 -6.67 -16.43 -10.20
CA VAL A 74 -6.15 -16.67 -8.85
C VAL A 74 -5.86 -15.35 -8.14
N GLY A 75 -6.39 -15.20 -6.93
CA GLY A 75 -6.03 -14.16 -5.96
C GLY A 75 -5.55 -14.82 -4.66
N GLU A 76 -6.08 -14.42 -3.51
CA GLU A 76 -5.98 -15.23 -2.28
C GLU A 76 -6.94 -16.44 -2.37
N GLY A 77 -6.52 -17.44 -3.16
CA GLY A 77 -7.31 -18.59 -3.54
C GLY A 77 -7.81 -18.54 -4.99
N ILE A 78 -8.51 -19.59 -5.40
CA ILE A 78 -9.09 -19.69 -6.74
C ILE A 78 -10.27 -18.73 -6.88
N ALA A 79 -10.30 -18.00 -7.98
CA ALA A 79 -11.36 -17.07 -8.35
C ALA A 79 -12.19 -17.64 -9.49
N THR A 80 -13.47 -17.29 -9.55
CA THR A 80 -14.27 -17.49 -10.75
C THR A 80 -13.97 -16.41 -11.80
N PRO A 81 -14.33 -16.62 -13.08
CA PRO A 81 -14.20 -15.57 -14.10
C PRO A 81 -14.96 -14.28 -13.78
N ASP A 82 -16.00 -14.31 -12.94
CA ASP A 82 -16.77 -13.14 -12.50
C ASP A 82 -16.23 -12.50 -11.21
N GLN A 83 -15.02 -12.85 -10.77
CA GLN A 83 -14.43 -12.33 -9.54
C GLN A 83 -13.15 -11.54 -9.80
N ILE A 84 -13.01 -10.43 -9.08
CA ILE A 84 -11.80 -9.60 -9.06
C ILE A 84 -11.33 -9.40 -7.61
N PHE A 85 -10.08 -9.00 -7.42
CA PHE A 85 -9.50 -8.77 -6.09
C PHE A 85 -9.18 -7.29 -5.86
N THR A 86 -9.46 -6.81 -4.66
CA THR A 86 -9.17 -5.42 -4.24
C THR A 86 -7.81 -5.30 -3.57
N GLU A 87 -7.29 -6.39 -3.01
CA GLU A 87 -5.95 -6.45 -2.46
C GLU A 87 -4.88 -6.31 -3.55
N PRO A 88 -3.76 -5.60 -3.27
CA PRO A 88 -2.59 -5.64 -4.13
C PRO A 88 -2.06 -7.07 -4.33
N PRO A 89 -1.63 -7.44 -5.54
CA PRO A 89 -1.39 -6.59 -6.71
C PRO A 89 -2.59 -6.45 -7.67
N GLY A 90 -3.81 -6.76 -7.22
CA GLY A 90 -5.02 -6.81 -8.05
C GLY A 90 -5.54 -5.45 -8.51
N THR A 91 -6.85 -5.29 -8.50
CA THR A 91 -7.59 -4.23 -9.22
C THR A 91 -7.08 -2.81 -8.97
N PRO A 92 -6.94 -2.30 -7.72
CA PRO A 92 -6.50 -0.92 -7.52
C PRO A 92 -5.04 -0.69 -7.96
N SER A 93 -4.19 -1.71 -7.84
CA SER A 93 -2.79 -1.64 -8.26
C SER A 93 -2.66 -1.56 -9.79
N VAL A 94 -3.46 -2.33 -10.52
CA VAL A 94 -3.52 -2.25 -11.99
C VAL A 94 -4.04 -0.90 -12.46
N GLY A 95 -5.10 -0.41 -11.81
CA GLY A 95 -5.63 0.94 -12.06
C GLY A 95 -4.58 2.02 -11.84
N ARG A 96 -3.77 1.90 -10.78
CA ARG A 96 -2.66 2.81 -10.51
C ARG A 96 -1.59 2.79 -11.61
N ALA A 97 -1.22 1.61 -12.11
CA ALA A 97 -0.26 1.49 -13.21
C ALA A 97 -0.78 2.17 -14.49
N TYR A 98 -2.08 2.04 -14.79
CA TYR A 98 -2.71 2.78 -15.90
C TYR A 98 -2.69 4.31 -15.70
N LEU A 99 -2.94 4.81 -14.49
CA LEU A 99 -2.83 6.25 -14.21
C LEU A 99 -1.40 6.77 -14.38
N GLN A 100 -0.39 5.98 -14.01
CA GLN A 100 1.02 6.34 -14.25
C GLN A 100 1.34 6.38 -15.75
N ALA A 101 0.84 5.41 -16.52
CA ALA A 101 0.99 5.40 -17.98
C ALA A 101 0.29 6.60 -18.63
N TYR A 102 -0.90 6.97 -18.17
CA TYR A 102 -1.60 8.18 -18.61
C TYR A 102 -0.78 9.44 -18.32
N ALA A 103 -0.30 9.60 -17.08
CA ALA A 103 0.50 10.76 -16.69
C ALA A 103 1.80 10.90 -17.51
N ALA A 104 2.44 9.78 -17.87
CA ALA A 104 3.67 9.79 -18.66
C ALA A 104 3.46 10.07 -20.16
N THR A 105 2.32 9.63 -20.72
CA THR A 105 2.11 9.62 -22.18
C THR A 105 1.12 10.68 -22.66
N GLY A 106 0.15 11.06 -21.82
CA GLY A 106 -1.04 11.82 -22.20
C GLY A 106 -2.04 11.05 -23.07
N ASP A 107 -1.85 9.75 -23.31
CA ASP A 107 -2.75 8.93 -24.14
C ASP A 107 -4.02 8.57 -23.35
N SER A 108 -5.17 9.06 -23.81
CA SER A 108 -6.48 8.87 -23.15
C SER A 108 -6.85 7.40 -22.99
N TYR A 109 -6.30 6.50 -23.81
CA TYR A 109 -6.51 5.07 -23.69
C TYR A 109 -6.19 4.54 -22.29
N TYR A 110 -5.09 5.00 -21.68
CA TYR A 110 -4.74 4.56 -20.32
C TYR A 110 -5.69 5.13 -19.27
N LEU A 111 -6.19 6.36 -19.47
CA LEU A 111 -7.21 6.94 -18.60
C LEU A 111 -8.55 6.19 -18.72
N GLU A 112 -8.91 5.72 -19.92
CA GLU A 112 -10.06 4.86 -20.13
C GLU A 112 -9.91 3.52 -19.40
N CYS A 113 -8.75 2.85 -19.51
CA CYS A 113 -8.45 1.62 -18.76
C CYS A 113 -8.58 1.84 -17.24
N ALA A 114 -8.00 2.93 -16.73
CA ALA A 114 -8.11 3.29 -15.32
C ALA A 114 -9.56 3.58 -14.92
N THR A 115 -10.34 4.24 -15.78
CA THR A 115 -11.75 4.54 -15.52
C THR A 115 -12.59 3.26 -15.45
N GLU A 116 -12.36 2.29 -16.33
CA GLU A 116 -13.00 0.97 -16.27
C GLU A 116 -12.66 0.22 -14.98
N THR A 117 -11.38 0.27 -14.59
CA THR A 117 -10.91 -0.29 -13.32
C THR A 117 -11.59 0.36 -12.12
N GLY A 118 -11.73 1.69 -12.14
CA GLY A 118 -12.46 2.45 -11.11
C GLY A 118 -13.93 2.03 -11.03
N LYS A 119 -14.60 1.90 -12.17
CA LYS A 119 -16.01 1.48 -12.23
C LYS A 119 -16.21 0.05 -11.69
N ALA A 120 -15.27 -0.86 -11.94
CA ALA A 120 -15.29 -2.20 -11.37
C ALA A 120 -15.24 -2.19 -9.83
N LEU A 121 -14.41 -1.32 -9.24
CA LEU A 121 -14.37 -1.12 -7.79
C LEU A 121 -15.65 -0.47 -7.27
N ILE A 122 -16.19 0.53 -7.96
CA ILE A 122 -17.41 1.23 -7.55
C ILE A 122 -18.60 0.27 -7.48
N HIS A 123 -18.73 -0.65 -8.44
CA HIS A 123 -19.74 -1.71 -8.38
C HIS A 123 -19.62 -2.53 -7.09
N GLY A 124 -18.41 -2.97 -6.75
CA GLY A 124 -18.17 -3.78 -5.56
C GLY A 124 -18.08 -3.01 -4.24
N GLN A 125 -18.37 -1.70 -4.23
CA GLN A 125 -18.32 -0.90 -3.00
C GLN A 125 -19.47 -1.31 -2.07
N LEU A 126 -19.14 -1.62 -0.81
CA LEU A 126 -20.11 -2.08 0.18
C LEU A 126 -20.90 -0.91 0.77
N VAL A 127 -22.11 -1.19 1.26
CA VAL A 127 -22.92 -0.21 2.02
C VAL A 127 -22.20 0.28 3.28
N SER A 128 -21.27 -0.52 3.84
CA SER A 128 -20.40 -0.10 4.94
C SER A 128 -19.30 0.90 4.55
N GLY A 129 -19.09 1.18 3.26
CA GLY A 129 -18.20 2.24 2.79
C GLY A 129 -17.00 1.82 1.96
N GLY A 130 -16.30 0.80 2.44
CA GLY A 130 -15.09 0.27 1.81
C GLY A 130 -15.36 -0.99 0.99
N TRP A 131 -14.36 -1.87 0.98
CA TRP A 131 -14.37 -3.11 0.21
C TRP A 131 -14.00 -4.31 1.08
N SER A 132 -14.42 -5.49 0.65
CA SER A 132 -13.84 -6.78 1.04
C SER A 132 -12.79 -7.21 0.03
N GLN A 133 -11.96 -8.19 0.38
CA GLN A 133 -10.92 -8.79 -0.46
C GLN A 133 -11.28 -9.00 -1.95
N ARG A 134 -12.51 -9.43 -2.22
CA ARG A 134 -12.98 -9.77 -3.56
C ARG A 134 -14.32 -9.14 -3.86
N ILE A 135 -14.55 -8.88 -5.14
CA ILE A 135 -15.82 -8.42 -5.70
C ILE A 135 -16.31 -9.53 -6.62
N ASP A 136 -17.58 -9.93 -6.48
CA ASP A 136 -18.21 -11.01 -7.22
C ASP A 136 -19.38 -10.45 -8.01
N PHE A 137 -19.19 -10.35 -9.34
CA PHE A 137 -20.17 -9.78 -10.26
C PHE A 137 -21.30 -10.77 -10.57
N ASN A 138 -21.15 -12.05 -10.25
CA ASN A 138 -22.22 -13.02 -10.41
C ASN A 138 -23.23 -12.83 -9.28
N PRO A 139 -24.48 -12.40 -9.51
CA PRO A 139 -25.45 -12.15 -8.44
C PRO A 139 -25.85 -13.41 -7.66
N LYS A 140 -25.50 -14.60 -8.17
CA LYS A 140 -25.68 -15.91 -7.50
C LYS A 140 -24.37 -16.47 -6.94
N GLY A 141 -23.28 -15.73 -7.03
CA GLY A 141 -21.98 -16.09 -6.51
C GLY A 141 -21.97 -16.23 -5.00
N THR A 142 -21.01 -16.97 -4.46
CA THR A 142 -20.91 -17.24 -3.02
C THR A 142 -20.21 -16.11 -2.26
N HIS A 143 -19.62 -15.14 -2.97
CA HIS A 143 -18.87 -14.02 -2.39
C HIS A 143 -19.48 -12.65 -2.70
N VAL A 144 -20.73 -12.62 -3.16
CA VAL A 144 -21.46 -11.38 -3.42
C VAL A 144 -21.64 -10.61 -2.10
N GLY A 145 -21.14 -9.38 -2.07
CA GLY A 145 -21.32 -8.44 -0.98
C GLY A 145 -22.69 -7.76 -1.01
N ARG A 146 -22.98 -6.97 0.02
CA ARG A 146 -24.09 -6.03 0.00
C ARG A 146 -23.61 -4.72 -0.64
N TYR A 147 -23.70 -4.64 -1.96
CA TYR A 147 -23.17 -3.51 -2.73
C TYR A 147 -24.10 -2.29 -2.70
N ARG A 148 -23.51 -1.10 -2.85
CA ARG A 148 -24.22 0.18 -2.76
C ARG A 148 -25.21 0.42 -3.89
N ASP A 149 -24.93 -0.10 -5.07
CA ASP A 149 -25.80 0.02 -6.25
C ASP A 149 -27.06 -0.85 -6.16
N GLY A 150 -27.26 -1.55 -5.03
CA GLY A 150 -28.37 -2.46 -4.78
C GLY A 150 -28.16 -3.85 -5.36
N THR A 151 -27.09 -4.08 -6.12
CA THR A 151 -26.70 -5.43 -6.50
C THR A 151 -26.20 -6.19 -5.27
N GLY A 152 -26.52 -7.48 -5.20
CA GLY A 152 -26.30 -8.26 -3.98
C GLY A 152 -27.23 -7.92 -2.81
N ALA A 153 -28.08 -6.88 -2.91
CA ALA A 153 -29.24 -6.77 -2.03
C ALA A 153 -30.22 -7.89 -2.41
N ARG A 154 -30.55 -8.76 -1.45
CA ARG A 154 -31.61 -9.76 -1.68
C ARG A 154 -32.95 -9.05 -1.70
N SER A 155 -33.91 -9.58 -2.48
CA SER A 155 -35.30 -9.11 -2.45
C SER A 155 -35.75 -8.93 -1.00
N ALA A 156 -36.02 -7.69 -0.61
CA ALA A 156 -36.52 -7.36 0.71
C ALA A 156 -37.79 -8.20 0.96
N GLY A 157 -37.75 -9.18 1.88
CA GLY A 157 -38.95 -9.92 2.25
C GLY A 157 -38.85 -11.42 2.54
N ASP A 158 -37.68 -12.08 2.41
CA ASP A 158 -37.50 -13.46 2.89
C ASP A 158 -36.73 -13.48 4.23
N PRO A 159 -37.41 -13.41 5.39
CA PRO A 159 -36.76 -13.41 6.70
C PRO A 159 -36.00 -14.70 7.02
N LYS A 160 -36.11 -15.76 6.20
CA LYS A 160 -35.37 -17.02 6.38
C LYS A 160 -33.98 -16.98 5.75
N LYS A 161 -33.62 -15.93 5.00
CA LYS A 161 -32.35 -15.81 4.29
C LYS A 161 -31.47 -14.73 4.91
N LYS A 162 -30.29 -15.12 5.44
CA LYS A 162 -29.26 -14.18 5.92
C LYS A 162 -28.90 -13.17 4.84
N GLU A 163 -28.74 -11.88 5.17
CA GLU A 163 -28.25 -10.88 4.23
C GLU A 163 -26.85 -11.21 3.71
N ASN A 164 -26.48 -10.64 2.55
CA ASN A 164 -25.11 -10.73 2.05
C ASN A 164 -24.15 -9.91 2.94
N PRO A 165 -22.86 -10.28 3.03
CA PRO A 165 -21.91 -9.59 3.88
C PRO A 165 -21.78 -8.11 3.53
N ASN A 166 -21.79 -7.25 4.57
CA ASN A 166 -21.59 -5.81 4.45
C ASN A 166 -20.38 -5.38 5.29
N HIS A 167 -19.26 -6.09 5.15
CA HIS A 167 -18.10 -5.90 6.02
C HIS A 167 -16.93 -5.34 5.21
N SER A 168 -16.70 -4.04 5.36
CA SER A 168 -15.49 -3.39 4.84
C SER A 168 -14.29 -3.77 5.69
N SER A 169 -13.13 -3.82 5.05
CA SER A 169 -11.92 -4.34 5.67
C SER A 169 -10.71 -3.48 5.32
N LEU A 170 -9.88 -3.25 6.33
CA LEU A 170 -8.54 -2.66 6.26
C LEU A 170 -7.44 -3.72 6.20
N ASP A 171 -7.82 -5.00 6.24
CA ASP A 171 -6.89 -6.13 6.13
C ASP A 171 -6.21 -6.11 4.76
N ASP A 172 -4.92 -6.46 4.73
CA ASP A 172 -4.11 -6.59 3.50
C ASP A 172 -4.27 -5.43 2.48
N ASN A 173 -4.45 -4.20 2.98
CA ASN A 173 -4.56 -2.99 2.16
C ASN A 173 -5.80 -2.97 1.22
N GLN A 174 -6.89 -3.67 1.57
CA GLN A 174 -8.11 -3.78 0.77
C GLN A 174 -8.78 -2.42 0.50
N THR A 175 -9.38 -1.81 1.52
CA THR A 175 -10.10 -0.54 1.34
C THR A 175 -9.16 0.62 1.06
N GLN A 176 -7.99 0.63 1.69
CA GLN A 176 -7.00 1.70 1.59
C GLN A 176 -6.49 1.86 0.15
N SER A 177 -6.03 0.77 -0.51
CA SER A 177 -5.56 0.86 -1.90
C SER A 177 -6.67 1.27 -2.89
N SER A 178 -7.92 0.87 -2.62
CA SER A 178 -9.09 1.29 -3.39
C SER A 178 -9.37 2.79 -3.24
N ILE A 179 -9.28 3.33 -2.01
CA ILE A 179 -9.37 4.77 -1.74
C ILE A 179 -8.25 5.53 -2.46
N GLU A 180 -7.00 5.08 -2.31
CA GLU A 180 -5.82 5.71 -2.91
C GLU A 180 -5.94 5.81 -4.44
N PHE A 181 -6.40 4.73 -5.07
CA PHE A 181 -6.60 4.69 -6.51
C PHE A 181 -7.78 5.56 -6.96
N LEU A 182 -8.95 5.45 -6.33
CA LEU A 182 -10.13 6.23 -6.74
C LEU A 182 -9.93 7.73 -6.53
N ALA A 183 -9.26 8.16 -5.45
CA ALA A 183 -8.92 9.57 -5.25
C ALA A 183 -8.00 10.11 -6.36
N GLN A 184 -7.00 9.33 -6.76
CA GLN A 184 -6.10 9.72 -7.85
C GLN A 184 -6.79 9.68 -9.22
N LEU A 185 -7.69 8.73 -9.46
CA LEU A 185 -8.52 8.67 -10.67
C LEU A 185 -9.44 9.90 -10.76
N ASP A 186 -10.11 10.24 -9.66
CA ASP A 186 -10.97 11.42 -9.57
C ASP A 186 -10.20 12.71 -9.92
N ARG A 187 -8.99 12.88 -9.37
CA ARG A 187 -8.07 13.96 -9.73
C ARG A 187 -7.67 13.93 -11.21
N ALA A 188 -7.34 12.76 -11.76
CA ALA A 188 -6.96 12.61 -13.17
C ALA A 188 -8.12 12.92 -14.13
N LEU A 189 -9.36 12.69 -13.71
CA LEU A 189 -10.59 13.07 -14.40
C LEU A 189 -10.97 14.55 -14.17
N GLY A 190 -10.15 15.30 -13.43
CA GLY A 190 -10.38 16.70 -13.10
C GLY A 190 -11.62 16.92 -12.23
N PHE A 191 -12.01 15.92 -11.43
CA PHE A 191 -13.19 15.93 -10.56
C PHE A 191 -14.52 16.07 -11.32
N LYS A 192 -14.56 15.66 -12.60
CA LYS A 192 -15.73 15.83 -13.48
C LYS A 192 -16.61 14.60 -13.60
N ASP A 193 -16.15 13.43 -13.16
CA ASP A 193 -16.98 12.23 -13.12
C ASP A 193 -17.66 12.14 -11.73
N PRO A 194 -18.96 12.45 -11.62
CA PRO A 194 -19.64 12.51 -10.33
C PRO A 194 -19.74 11.14 -9.66
N VAL A 195 -19.70 10.04 -10.42
CA VAL A 195 -19.78 8.68 -9.88
C VAL A 195 -18.48 8.30 -9.20
N VAL A 196 -17.35 8.58 -9.86
CA VAL A 196 -16.02 8.38 -9.26
C VAL A 196 -15.83 9.27 -8.04
N HIS A 197 -16.17 10.55 -8.16
CA HIS A 197 -16.07 11.51 -7.06
C HIS A 197 -16.88 11.05 -5.84
N GLU A 198 -18.16 10.71 -6.03
CA GLU A 198 -19.03 10.27 -4.95
C GLU A 198 -18.51 9.00 -4.29
N ALA A 199 -18.08 8.00 -5.06
CA ALA A 199 -17.58 6.75 -4.50
C ALA A 199 -16.32 6.93 -3.65
N ALA A 200 -15.38 7.77 -4.10
CA ALA A 200 -14.17 8.10 -3.34
C ALA A 200 -14.53 8.83 -2.03
N ARG A 201 -15.42 9.83 -2.09
CA ARG A 201 -15.87 10.58 -0.92
C ARG A 201 -16.63 9.69 0.07
N TYR A 202 -17.46 8.78 -0.40
CA TYR A 202 -18.21 7.85 0.44
C TYR A 202 -17.29 6.90 1.22
N ALA A 203 -16.27 6.35 0.55
CA ALA A 203 -15.28 5.49 1.20
C ALA A 203 -14.49 6.25 2.28
N LEU A 204 -14.08 7.49 1.97
CA LEU A 204 -13.35 8.34 2.91
C LEU A 204 -14.20 8.75 4.12
N ASP A 205 -15.45 9.17 3.90
CA ASP A 205 -16.36 9.51 5.01
C ASP A 205 -16.68 8.29 5.88
N SER A 206 -16.73 7.10 5.29
CA SER A 206 -16.93 5.85 6.02
C SER A 206 -15.68 5.41 6.79
N LEU A 207 -14.48 5.57 6.22
CA LEU A 207 -13.21 5.36 6.93
C LEU A 207 -13.14 6.30 8.15
N LEU A 208 -13.47 7.58 8.00
CA LEU A 208 -13.51 8.53 9.12
C LEU A 208 -14.48 8.11 10.23
N LYS A 209 -15.64 7.52 9.87
CA LYS A 209 -16.61 6.95 10.82
C LYS A 209 -16.14 5.63 11.45
N ALA A 210 -15.15 4.98 10.86
CA ALA A 210 -14.50 3.80 11.43
C ALA A 210 -13.34 4.16 12.37
N GLN A 211 -12.98 5.43 12.51
CA GLN A 211 -11.94 5.86 13.45
C GLN A 211 -12.50 5.99 14.87
N PHE A 212 -11.87 5.30 15.82
CA PHE A 212 -12.23 5.37 17.24
C PHE A 212 -11.83 6.71 17.89
N PRO A 213 -12.42 7.09 19.03
CA PRO A 213 -12.05 8.31 19.76
C PRO A 213 -10.57 8.40 20.15
N ASN A 214 -9.92 7.26 20.43
CA ASN A 214 -8.48 7.21 20.73
C ASN A 214 -7.60 7.32 19.48
N GLY A 215 -8.19 7.30 18.27
CA GLY A 215 -7.52 7.43 16.98
C GLY A 215 -7.26 6.11 16.24
N ALA A 216 -7.50 4.96 16.87
CA ALA A 216 -7.34 3.65 16.27
C ALA A 216 -8.37 3.38 15.17
N PHE A 217 -8.14 2.31 14.41
CA PHE A 217 -9.11 1.74 13.48
C PHE A 217 -9.31 0.24 13.76
N PRO A 218 -10.49 -0.31 13.43
CA PRO A 218 -10.72 -1.75 13.41
C PRO A 218 -10.07 -2.40 12.19
N GLN A 219 -9.82 -3.70 12.23
CA GLN A 219 -9.47 -4.44 11.01
C GLN A 219 -10.63 -4.41 10.01
N GLY A 220 -11.88 -4.47 10.48
CA GLY A 220 -13.05 -4.37 9.61
C GLY A 220 -14.30 -3.87 10.32
N TRP A 221 -15.24 -3.33 9.54
CA TRP A 221 -16.47 -2.70 10.04
C TRP A 221 -17.64 -2.92 9.10
N ALA A 222 -18.84 -3.00 9.67
CA ALA A 222 -20.10 -2.98 8.93
C ALA A 222 -20.90 -1.69 9.14
N GLU A 223 -20.60 -0.99 10.23
CA GLU A 223 -21.27 0.23 10.71
C GLU A 223 -20.21 1.15 11.34
N PRO A 224 -20.51 2.44 11.58
CA PRO A 224 -19.65 3.32 12.34
C PRO A 224 -19.23 2.71 13.69
N VAL A 225 -17.99 2.98 14.10
CA VAL A 225 -17.50 2.44 15.37
C VAL A 225 -18.21 3.08 16.57
N LYS A 226 -18.33 2.31 17.64
CA LYS A 226 -18.83 2.82 18.93
C LYS A 226 -17.73 3.61 19.64
N ALA A 227 -18.15 4.61 20.42
CA ALA A 227 -17.23 5.33 21.28
C ALA A 227 -16.85 4.47 22.50
N TYR A 228 -15.54 4.39 22.76
CA TYR A 228 -14.97 3.77 23.95
C TYR A 228 -14.04 4.78 24.65
N PRO A 229 -13.77 4.62 25.96
CA PRO A 229 -12.86 5.52 26.68
C PRO A 229 -11.45 5.54 26.08
N VAL A 230 -10.85 6.74 26.05
CA VAL A 230 -9.45 6.91 25.61
C VAL A 230 -8.53 6.55 26.79
N MET A 231 -7.73 5.49 26.61
CA MET A 231 -6.85 4.93 27.63
C MET A 231 -5.45 4.69 27.06
N LYS A 232 -4.46 4.54 27.95
CA LYS A 232 -3.12 4.07 27.56
C LYS A 232 -3.08 2.54 27.58
N ALA A 233 -2.20 1.98 26.76
CA ALA A 233 -1.93 0.57 26.76
C ALA A 233 -1.46 0.08 28.13
N ASN A 234 -1.93 -1.09 28.53
CA ASN A 234 -1.59 -1.70 29.81
C ASN A 234 -1.52 -3.22 29.69
N TYR A 235 -0.85 -3.85 30.66
CA TYR A 235 -0.83 -5.30 30.73
C TYR A 235 -2.14 -5.83 31.34
N PRO A 236 -2.76 -6.85 30.73
CA PRO A 236 -3.83 -7.56 31.40
C PRO A 236 -3.31 -8.25 32.68
N ALA A 237 -4.20 -8.41 33.67
CA ALA A 237 -3.88 -9.13 34.90
C ALA A 237 -3.53 -10.60 34.60
N ASP A 238 -4.32 -11.22 33.73
CA ASP A 238 -4.09 -12.52 33.12
C ASP A 238 -4.65 -12.51 31.69
N TRP A 239 -4.22 -13.45 30.85
CA TRP A 239 -4.71 -13.57 29.47
C TRP A 239 -4.95 -15.05 29.08
N PRO A 240 -5.99 -15.34 28.27
CA PRO A 240 -6.38 -16.71 27.97
C PRO A 240 -5.27 -17.51 27.27
N ARG A 241 -4.92 -18.67 27.81
CA ARG A 241 -3.94 -19.58 27.17
C ARG A 241 -4.52 -20.44 26.04
N LEU A 242 -5.83 -20.37 25.84
CA LEU A 242 -6.53 -20.94 24.69
C LEU A 242 -7.16 -19.80 23.89
N TRP A 243 -7.22 -19.98 22.58
CA TRP A 243 -7.85 -18.99 21.69
C TRP A 243 -9.34 -18.82 22.06
N PRO A 244 -9.81 -17.60 22.39
CA PRO A 244 -11.15 -17.39 22.93
C PRO A 244 -12.26 -17.32 21.87
N HIS A 245 -11.93 -17.46 20.58
CA HIS A 245 -12.88 -17.33 19.47
C HIS A 245 -13.60 -15.97 19.40
N GLU A 246 -12.96 -14.91 19.88
CA GLU A 246 -13.49 -13.56 19.77
C GLU A 246 -13.43 -13.03 18.33
N GLU A 247 -14.38 -12.17 18.01
CA GLU A 247 -14.42 -11.38 16.78
C GLU A 247 -13.37 -10.27 16.83
N TYR A 248 -12.09 -10.64 16.73
CA TYR A 248 -10.97 -9.73 16.90
C TYR A 248 -10.92 -8.57 15.89
N TYR A 249 -11.57 -8.73 14.73
CA TYR A 249 -11.54 -7.76 13.63
C TYR A 249 -12.16 -6.39 14.01
N LYS A 250 -12.91 -6.31 15.12
CA LYS A 250 -13.53 -5.08 15.64
C LYS A 250 -12.65 -4.26 16.60
N TYR A 251 -11.49 -4.80 16.99
CA TYR A 251 -10.60 -4.22 17.99
C TYR A 251 -9.62 -3.22 17.39
N TYR A 252 -8.83 -2.53 18.22
CA TYR A 252 -7.82 -1.60 17.73
C TYR A 252 -6.69 -2.38 17.06
N THR A 253 -6.54 -2.26 15.74
CA THR A 253 -5.68 -3.15 14.95
C THR A 253 -4.47 -2.40 14.39
N LEU A 254 -3.29 -3.01 14.54
CA LEU A 254 -2.04 -2.63 13.87
C LEU A 254 -1.56 -3.70 12.88
N ASN A 255 -2.10 -4.91 12.99
CA ASN A 255 -1.77 -6.08 12.18
C ASN A 255 -1.67 -5.78 10.67
N ASP A 256 -0.80 -6.52 9.97
CA ASP A 256 -0.63 -6.50 8.51
C ASP A 256 -0.28 -5.12 7.92
N GLY A 257 0.38 -4.26 8.73
CA GLY A 257 0.81 -2.92 8.30
C GLY A 257 -0.36 -1.94 8.14
N LEU A 258 -1.46 -2.18 8.85
CA LEU A 258 -2.67 -1.36 8.78
C LEU A 258 -2.36 0.11 9.04
N VAL A 259 -1.54 0.42 10.04
CA VAL A 259 -1.19 1.79 10.39
C VAL A 259 -0.48 2.49 9.24
N GLY A 260 0.51 1.83 8.64
CA GLY A 260 1.23 2.34 7.47
C GLY A 260 0.29 2.66 6.31
N THR A 261 -0.54 1.69 5.91
CA THR A 261 -1.46 1.81 4.76
C THR A 261 -2.61 2.80 4.97
N VAL A 262 -3.20 2.85 6.17
CA VAL A 262 -4.22 3.86 6.50
C VAL A 262 -3.61 5.25 6.50
N SER A 263 -2.37 5.40 7.00
CA SER A 263 -1.66 6.67 6.95
C SER A 263 -1.45 7.15 5.51
N ASP A 264 -1.09 6.23 4.61
CA ASP A 264 -0.88 6.53 3.18
C ASP A 264 -2.18 6.95 2.49
N ALA A 265 -3.27 6.21 2.72
CA ALA A 265 -4.59 6.57 2.20
C ALA A 265 -5.06 7.96 2.65
N LEU A 266 -4.89 8.29 3.93
CA LEU A 266 -5.25 9.61 4.47
C LEU A 266 -4.36 10.73 3.93
N LEU A 267 -3.06 10.49 3.76
CA LEU A 267 -2.13 11.46 3.15
C LEU A 267 -2.47 11.74 1.69
N ILE A 268 -2.72 10.68 0.91
CA ILE A 268 -3.12 10.81 -0.50
C ILE A 268 -4.46 11.54 -0.61
N ALA A 269 -5.44 11.19 0.25
CA ALA A 269 -6.73 11.87 0.28
C ALA A 269 -6.61 13.36 0.64
N TYR A 270 -5.74 13.70 1.61
CA TYR A 270 -5.45 15.08 1.95
C TYR A 270 -4.78 15.83 0.78
N GLU A 271 -3.81 15.22 0.10
CA GLU A 271 -3.17 15.81 -1.08
C GLU A 271 -4.19 16.08 -2.20
N VAL A 272 -5.08 15.12 -2.48
CA VAL A 272 -6.06 15.21 -3.57
C VAL A 272 -7.16 16.22 -3.26
N TYR A 273 -7.74 16.17 -2.07
CA TYR A 273 -8.97 16.91 -1.74
C TYR A 273 -8.77 18.13 -0.86
N GLN A 274 -7.60 18.30 -0.24
CA GLN A 274 -7.29 19.38 0.71
C GLN A 274 -8.32 19.52 1.85
N ASP A 275 -8.93 18.40 2.25
CA ASP A 275 -9.93 18.35 3.33
C ASP A 275 -9.23 18.08 4.67
N GLU A 276 -9.26 19.08 5.56
CA GLU A 276 -8.58 19.03 6.86
C GLU A 276 -9.02 17.86 7.74
N ARG A 277 -10.20 17.27 7.51
CA ARG A 277 -10.66 16.08 8.25
C ARG A 277 -9.68 14.91 8.09
N TYR A 278 -9.02 14.76 6.94
CA TYR A 278 -8.04 13.70 6.71
C TYR A 278 -6.74 13.94 7.47
N ARG A 279 -6.28 15.19 7.51
CA ARG A 279 -5.14 15.60 8.33
C ARG A 279 -5.41 15.36 9.81
N GLN A 280 -6.60 15.70 10.31
CA GLN A 280 -7.00 15.44 11.68
C GLN A 280 -7.10 13.94 12.00
N ALA A 281 -7.65 13.13 11.09
CA ALA A 281 -7.70 11.69 11.25
C ALA A 281 -6.31 11.07 11.32
N LEU A 282 -5.38 11.53 10.49
CA LEU A 282 -4.00 11.09 10.51
C LEU A 282 -3.31 11.46 11.84
N MET A 283 -3.50 12.68 12.35
CA MET A 283 -2.97 13.09 13.66
C MET A 283 -3.53 12.24 14.81
N LYS A 284 -4.83 11.93 14.79
CA LYS A 284 -5.45 11.02 15.76
C LYS A 284 -4.85 9.62 15.69
N LEU A 285 -4.58 9.09 14.49
CA LEU A 285 -3.89 7.81 14.34
C LEU A 285 -2.50 7.86 14.99
N GLY A 286 -1.77 8.95 14.84
CA GLY A 286 -0.50 9.16 15.54
C GLY A 286 -0.61 9.21 17.05
N ASP A 287 -1.62 9.92 17.57
CA ASP A 287 -1.90 9.98 19.00
C ASP A 287 -2.26 8.61 19.56
N PHE A 288 -3.00 7.79 18.81
CA PHE A 288 -3.25 6.39 19.14
C PHE A 288 -1.93 5.60 19.28
N LEU A 289 -0.98 5.73 18.36
CA LEU A 289 0.30 4.99 18.46
C LEU A 289 1.08 5.35 19.73
N ILE A 290 1.04 6.62 20.15
CA ILE A 290 1.62 7.07 21.42
C ILE A 290 0.89 6.42 22.60
N LEU A 291 -0.45 6.36 22.57
CA LEU A 291 -1.25 5.70 23.59
C LEU A 291 -1.05 4.18 23.62
N ALA A 292 -0.83 3.56 22.47
CA ALA A 292 -0.72 2.12 22.27
C ALA A 292 0.66 1.56 22.63
N GLN A 293 1.69 2.41 22.79
CA GLN A 293 2.99 1.94 23.26
C GLN A 293 2.83 1.29 24.63
N MET A 294 3.19 0.00 24.73
CA MET A 294 3.11 -0.74 25.97
C MET A 294 4.02 -0.12 27.04
N PRO A 295 3.68 -0.23 28.34
CA PRO A 295 4.55 0.26 29.40
C PRO A 295 5.79 -0.64 29.56
N ASP A 296 6.72 -0.22 30.42
CA ASP A 296 7.85 -1.07 30.81
C ASP A 296 7.33 -2.39 31.39
N PRO A 297 8.01 -3.52 31.14
CA PRO A 297 9.36 -3.62 30.57
C PRO A 297 9.44 -3.73 29.03
N GLN A 298 8.33 -3.61 28.29
CA GLN A 298 8.31 -3.84 26.84
C GLN A 298 7.72 -2.66 26.05
N PRO A 299 8.41 -1.51 25.96
CA PRO A 299 7.90 -0.29 25.33
C PRO A 299 7.80 -0.33 23.79
N ALA A 300 7.02 -1.27 23.28
CA ALA A 300 6.75 -1.53 21.86
C ALA A 300 5.25 -1.79 21.63
N TRP A 301 4.87 -2.38 20.49
CA TRP A 301 3.47 -2.54 20.08
C TRP A 301 3.06 -3.99 19.86
N CYS A 302 1.75 -4.24 19.94
CA CYS A 302 1.11 -5.52 19.68
C CYS A 302 0.36 -5.48 18.35
N GLN A 303 -0.03 -6.64 17.81
CA GLN A 303 -0.83 -6.68 16.58
C GLN A 303 -2.23 -6.04 16.78
N GLN A 304 -2.83 -6.18 17.96
CA GLN A 304 -4.12 -5.60 18.28
C GLN A 304 -4.34 -5.45 19.79
N TYR A 305 -5.26 -4.55 20.14
CA TYR A 305 -5.66 -4.24 21.51
C TYR A 305 -7.18 -4.24 21.64
N ASN A 306 -7.70 -4.83 22.71
CA ASN A 306 -9.13 -4.73 23.05
C ASN A 306 -9.52 -3.28 23.42
N TYR A 307 -10.80 -3.06 23.74
CA TYR A 307 -11.30 -1.73 24.07
C TYR A 307 -10.74 -1.16 25.38
N GLU A 308 -10.18 -2.02 26.24
CA GLU A 308 -9.43 -1.70 27.46
C GLU A 308 -7.94 -1.39 27.23
N MET A 309 -7.52 -1.29 25.96
CA MET A 309 -6.12 -1.06 25.55
C MET A 309 -5.16 -2.15 26.04
N GLN A 310 -5.63 -3.39 26.13
CA GLN A 310 -4.82 -4.56 26.46
C GLN A 310 -4.56 -5.40 25.22
N PRO A 311 -3.35 -5.95 25.04
CA PRO A 311 -3.08 -6.89 23.96
C PRO A 311 -4.06 -8.07 23.99
N THR A 312 -4.61 -8.44 22.84
CA THR A 312 -5.61 -9.51 22.73
C THR A 312 -5.30 -10.48 21.59
N TRP A 313 -5.96 -11.63 21.59
CA TRP A 313 -5.85 -12.62 20.52
C TRP A 313 -6.42 -12.07 19.20
N ALA A 314 -5.78 -12.42 18.08
CA ALA A 314 -6.39 -12.35 16.76
C ALA A 314 -6.81 -13.75 16.32
N ARG A 315 -6.15 -14.32 15.31
CA ARG A 315 -6.36 -15.71 14.92
C ARG A 315 -5.80 -16.65 16.00
N LYS A 316 -6.19 -17.91 15.93
CA LYS A 316 -5.75 -19.01 16.81
C LYS A 316 -4.24 -19.24 16.93
N PHE A 317 -3.42 -18.58 16.11
CA PHE A 317 -1.97 -18.62 16.12
C PHE A 317 -1.31 -17.25 16.39
N GLU A 318 -2.11 -16.28 16.84
CA GLU A 318 -1.75 -14.87 17.03
C GLU A 318 -2.17 -14.42 18.43
N PRO A 319 -1.33 -14.73 19.44
CA PRO A 319 -1.64 -14.52 20.85
C PRO A 319 -1.42 -13.06 21.28
N PRO A 320 -1.92 -12.67 22.47
CA PRO A 320 -1.52 -11.44 23.15
C PRO A 320 0.00 -11.43 23.37
N ALA A 321 0.70 -10.61 22.60
CA ALA A 321 2.15 -10.53 22.62
C ALA A 321 2.64 -9.21 22.02
N ILE A 322 3.84 -8.79 22.43
CA ILE A 322 4.56 -7.74 21.71
C ILE A 322 4.96 -8.30 20.35
N CYS A 323 4.79 -7.50 19.29
CA CYS A 323 4.97 -7.95 17.92
C CYS A 323 6.02 -7.12 17.18
N GLY A 324 7.04 -7.80 16.66
CA GLY A 324 8.21 -7.14 16.06
C GLY A 324 7.88 -6.31 14.83
N PHE A 325 7.14 -6.86 13.87
CA PHE A 325 6.77 -6.19 12.62
C PHE A 325 5.93 -4.93 12.84
N GLU A 326 4.88 -5.05 13.64
CA GLU A 326 3.93 -3.97 13.91
C GLU A 326 4.58 -2.89 14.75
N SER A 327 5.59 -3.24 15.55
CA SER A 327 6.43 -2.26 16.23
C SER A 327 7.31 -1.47 15.26
N GLU A 328 7.93 -2.13 14.27
CA GLU A 328 8.65 -1.40 13.21
C GLU A 328 7.72 -0.52 12.38
N ASP A 329 6.52 -1.00 12.04
CA ASP A 329 5.53 -0.22 11.28
C ASP A 329 5.04 0.99 12.07
N ALA A 330 4.78 0.84 13.38
CA ALA A 330 4.41 1.94 14.26
C ALA A 330 5.53 3.00 14.35
N ILE A 331 6.80 2.59 14.47
CA ILE A 331 7.95 3.51 14.46
C ILE A 331 8.00 4.30 13.14
N LYS A 332 7.85 3.60 11.99
CA LYS A 332 7.81 4.26 10.67
C LYS A 332 6.65 5.23 10.54
N ALA A 333 5.46 4.85 10.98
CA ALA A 333 4.28 5.70 10.94
C ALA A 333 4.46 6.96 11.81
N LEU A 334 5.05 6.83 13.00
CA LEU A 334 5.38 7.96 13.88
C LEU A 334 6.38 8.93 13.23
N MET A 335 7.43 8.41 12.56
CA MET A 335 8.36 9.25 11.80
C MET A 335 7.67 9.94 10.62
N LYS A 336 6.81 9.23 9.89
CA LYS A 336 5.97 9.77 8.80
C LYS A 336 5.09 10.93 9.30
N LEU A 337 4.45 10.77 10.45
CA LEU A 337 3.63 11.79 11.12
C LEU A 337 4.44 13.01 11.55
N TYR A 338 5.63 12.82 12.10
CA TYR A 338 6.53 13.94 12.39
C TYR A 338 6.90 14.71 11.13
N ARG A 339 7.27 14.03 10.04
CA ARG A 339 7.61 14.67 8.77
C ARG A 339 6.43 15.43 8.15
N PHE A 340 5.21 14.94 8.33
CA PHE A 340 4.01 15.58 7.84
C PHE A 340 3.56 16.78 8.69
N THR A 341 3.70 16.70 10.01
CA THR A 341 3.14 17.70 10.94
C THR A 341 4.16 18.67 11.53
N GLY A 342 5.43 18.30 11.57
CA GLY A 342 6.48 18.97 12.34
C GLY A 342 6.40 18.73 13.86
N ASP A 343 5.42 17.97 14.36
CA ASP A 343 5.19 17.81 15.80
C ASP A 343 6.11 16.74 16.40
N ARG A 344 7.09 17.19 17.20
CA ARG A 344 8.10 16.33 17.83
C ARG A 344 7.52 15.29 18.78
N LYS A 345 6.24 15.41 19.22
CA LYS A 345 5.60 14.41 20.07
C LYS A 345 5.62 13.02 19.43
N TYR A 346 5.55 12.93 18.10
CA TYR A 346 5.58 11.63 17.41
C TYR A 346 6.95 10.97 17.44
N LEU A 347 8.04 11.73 17.63
CA LEU A 347 9.37 11.16 17.80
C LEU A 347 9.62 10.62 19.22
N ALA A 348 8.87 11.09 20.22
CA ALA A 348 9.14 10.80 21.63
C ALA A 348 9.09 9.29 22.01
N PRO A 349 8.19 8.44 21.47
CA PRO A 349 8.14 7.01 21.81
C PRO A 349 9.33 6.20 21.27
N ILE A 350 9.96 6.66 20.18
CA ILE A 350 10.85 5.86 19.33
C ILE A 350 12.11 5.36 20.07
N PRO A 351 12.85 6.18 20.84
CA PRO A 351 14.09 5.70 21.48
C PRO A 351 13.88 4.52 22.42
N ARG A 352 12.81 4.54 23.22
CA ARG A 352 12.49 3.46 24.16
C ARG A 352 12.11 2.19 23.41
N ALA A 353 11.35 2.32 22.32
CA ALA A 353 10.98 1.19 21.48
C ALA A 353 12.20 0.55 20.81
N LEU A 354 13.07 1.35 20.18
CA LEU A 354 14.30 0.85 19.55
C LEU A 354 15.21 0.16 20.56
N ALA A 355 15.39 0.74 21.76
CA ALA A 355 16.19 0.13 22.82
C ALA A 355 15.64 -1.24 23.22
N TYR A 356 14.33 -1.36 23.41
CA TYR A 356 13.70 -2.63 23.74
C TYR A 356 13.75 -3.65 22.59
N LEU A 357 13.44 -3.25 21.36
CA LEU A 357 13.45 -4.15 20.20
C LEU A 357 14.86 -4.69 19.90
N ASN A 358 15.93 -3.93 20.19
CA ASN A 358 17.29 -4.44 20.10
C ASN A 358 17.55 -5.63 21.05
N THR A 359 16.88 -5.69 22.21
CA THR A 359 16.95 -6.85 23.11
C THR A 359 16.18 -8.08 22.60
N CYS A 360 15.32 -7.88 21.59
CA CYS A 360 14.51 -8.93 21.00
C CYS A 360 15.27 -9.69 19.89
N VAL A 361 16.34 -9.12 19.32
CA VAL A 361 17.08 -9.72 18.21
C VAL A 361 17.63 -11.10 18.60
N LEU A 362 17.28 -12.10 17.80
CA LEU A 362 17.69 -13.50 17.99
C LEU A 362 19.16 -13.70 17.58
N PRO A 363 19.80 -14.81 17.99
CA PRO A 363 21.19 -15.10 17.62
C PRO A 363 21.45 -15.17 16.11
N ASP A 364 20.43 -15.42 15.30
CA ASP A 364 20.51 -15.45 13.84
C ASP A 364 20.27 -14.07 13.19
N GLY A 365 20.22 -12.99 13.97
CA GLY A 365 20.04 -11.61 13.50
C GLY A 365 18.58 -11.23 13.19
N ARG A 366 17.66 -12.19 13.18
CA ARG A 366 16.23 -11.96 12.96
C ARG A 366 15.50 -11.60 14.24
N MET A 367 14.24 -11.22 14.13
CA MET A 367 13.34 -11.02 15.26
C MET A 367 12.20 -12.04 15.19
N ALA A 368 11.80 -12.62 16.32
CA ALA A 368 10.60 -13.45 16.39
C ALA A 368 9.36 -12.58 16.11
N ARG A 369 8.30 -13.19 15.58
CA ARG A 369 7.03 -12.48 15.39
C ARG A 369 6.49 -11.99 16.73
N TYR A 370 6.45 -12.87 17.74
CA TYR A 370 5.85 -12.59 19.04
C TYR A 370 6.84 -12.71 20.20
N TYR A 371 6.70 -11.81 21.19
CA TYR A 371 7.38 -11.88 22.48
C TYR A 371 6.35 -11.91 23.59
N GLU A 372 6.45 -12.92 24.46
CA GLU A 372 5.52 -13.10 25.57
C GLU A 372 5.53 -11.89 26.50
N LEU A 373 4.32 -11.49 26.93
CA LEU A 373 4.13 -10.35 27.81
C LEU A 373 4.91 -10.53 29.12
N LYS A 374 5.60 -9.46 29.54
CA LYS A 374 6.44 -9.33 30.74
C LYS A 374 7.72 -10.17 30.78
N THR A 375 7.75 -11.35 30.15
CA THR A 375 8.92 -12.25 30.18
C THR A 375 9.93 -11.97 29.07
N ASN A 376 9.50 -11.30 28.00
CA ASN A 376 10.28 -11.03 26.79
C ASN A 376 10.83 -12.29 26.09
N ARG A 377 10.22 -13.45 26.32
CA ARG A 377 10.62 -14.70 25.67
C ARG A 377 10.01 -14.77 24.27
N PRO A 378 10.79 -15.15 23.23
CA PRO A 378 10.22 -15.45 21.91
C PRO A 378 9.10 -16.48 22.03
N LEU A 379 7.92 -16.12 21.54
CA LEU A 379 6.71 -16.92 21.63
C LEU A 379 6.34 -17.42 20.23
N TYR A 380 6.13 -18.72 20.10
CA TYR A 380 5.68 -19.32 18.87
C TYR A 380 4.51 -20.27 19.13
N MET A 381 3.93 -20.77 18.05
CA MET A 381 2.93 -21.81 18.10
C MET A 381 3.39 -23.04 17.33
N THR A 382 3.11 -24.22 17.89
CA THR A 382 3.23 -25.49 17.17
C THR A 382 1.85 -26.03 16.87
N ARG A 383 1.79 -26.90 15.86
CA ARG A 383 0.59 -27.63 15.51
C ARG A 383 0.86 -29.13 15.65
N LYS A 384 -0.03 -29.85 16.32
CA LYS A 384 0.07 -31.31 16.45
C LYS A 384 0.11 -31.97 15.05
N PRO A 385 0.92 -33.04 14.86
CA PRO A 385 0.94 -33.79 13.62
C PRO A 385 -0.45 -34.29 13.21
N GLY A 386 -0.76 -34.26 11.91
CA GLY A 386 -2.03 -34.75 11.38
C GLY A 386 -3.23 -33.81 11.53
N VAL A 387 -3.11 -32.67 12.23
CA VAL A 387 -4.24 -31.75 12.39
C VAL A 387 -4.26 -30.70 11.28
N SER A 388 -5.37 -30.63 10.53
CA SER A 388 -5.55 -29.72 9.37
C SER A 388 -5.47 -28.24 9.75
N GLY A 389 -4.83 -27.41 8.92
CA GLY A 389 -4.81 -25.92 8.94
C GLY A 389 -6.10 -25.25 9.40
N ASN A 390 -7.21 -25.84 9.01
CA ASN A 390 -8.54 -25.25 9.08
C ASN A 390 -9.37 -25.75 10.28
N SER A 391 -8.81 -26.61 11.14
CA SER A 391 -9.53 -27.11 12.32
C SER A 391 -9.88 -25.97 13.28
N LYS A 392 -11.10 -26.02 13.83
CA LYS A 392 -11.63 -25.09 14.84
C LYS A 392 -11.74 -25.73 16.23
N ALA A 393 -11.26 -26.95 16.41
CA ALA A 393 -11.32 -27.64 17.71
C ALA A 393 -10.39 -26.96 18.74
N PRO A 394 -10.76 -26.91 20.03
CA PRO A 394 -9.88 -26.44 21.10
C PRO A 394 -8.56 -27.23 21.14
N GLY A 395 -7.43 -26.57 21.46
CA GLY A 395 -6.11 -27.22 21.56
C GLY A 395 -5.44 -27.53 20.20
N TYR A 396 -5.73 -26.73 19.18
CA TYR A 396 -5.22 -26.88 17.82
C TYR A 396 -3.78 -26.36 17.63
N TYR A 397 -3.45 -25.24 18.28
CA TYR A 397 -2.08 -24.78 18.46
C TYR A 397 -1.70 -24.85 19.92
N ASP A 398 -0.45 -25.21 20.18
CA ASP A 398 0.15 -25.18 21.50
C ASP A 398 1.26 -24.11 21.52
N PHE A 399 1.39 -23.42 22.64
CA PHE A 399 2.51 -22.50 22.85
C PHE A 399 3.83 -23.26 22.88
N THR A 400 4.85 -22.66 22.28
CA THR A 400 6.23 -23.13 22.41
C THR A 400 7.19 -21.94 22.45
N TYR A 401 8.31 -22.14 23.13
CA TYR A 401 9.46 -21.24 23.09
C TYR A 401 10.59 -21.78 22.21
N GLN A 402 10.31 -22.87 21.47
CA GLN A 402 11.24 -23.51 20.54
C GLN A 402 10.77 -23.32 19.09
N ASP A 403 11.70 -23.05 18.20
CA ASP A 403 11.48 -22.73 16.79
C ASP A 403 11.64 -23.93 15.83
N LYS A 404 11.67 -25.15 16.36
CA LYS A 404 12.02 -26.37 15.59
C LYS A 404 10.89 -26.91 14.72
N ASN A 405 9.64 -26.78 15.15
CA ASN A 405 8.47 -27.44 14.53
C ASN A 405 7.35 -26.43 14.23
N LEU A 406 7.72 -25.29 13.65
CA LEU A 406 6.80 -24.20 13.40
C LEU A 406 5.97 -24.42 12.13
N PRO A 407 4.66 -24.09 12.12
CA PRO A 407 3.82 -24.27 10.94
C PRO A 407 4.24 -23.39 9.76
N LYS A 408 4.53 -24.03 8.62
CA LYS A 408 5.13 -23.39 7.43
C LYS A 408 4.30 -22.31 6.73
N HIS A 409 3.00 -22.24 7.00
CA HIS A 409 2.10 -21.25 6.39
C HIS A 409 2.26 -19.85 6.97
N TYR A 410 2.97 -19.70 8.10
CA TYR A 410 3.07 -18.45 8.84
C TYR A 410 4.52 -18.00 9.02
N GLY A 411 4.75 -16.69 8.98
CA GLY A 411 6.06 -16.07 9.19
C GLY A 411 6.35 -15.89 10.68
N TRP A 412 7.07 -16.84 11.27
CA TRP A 412 7.37 -16.84 12.71
C TRP A 412 8.58 -16.00 13.11
N LYS A 413 9.44 -15.69 12.15
CA LYS A 413 10.61 -14.81 12.30
C LYS A 413 10.68 -13.91 11.09
N GLN A 414 11.21 -12.72 11.28
CA GLN A 414 11.39 -11.72 10.23
C GLN A 414 12.80 -11.16 10.25
N GLU A 415 13.26 -10.70 9.09
CA GLU A 415 14.35 -9.75 9.05
C GLU A 415 13.95 -8.47 9.77
N GLN A 416 14.87 -7.92 10.56
CA GLN A 416 14.66 -6.69 11.31
C GLN A 416 15.30 -5.50 10.59
N ARG A 417 14.78 -4.30 10.82
CA ARG A 417 15.29 -3.04 10.21
C ARG A 417 15.65 -1.98 11.25
N LEU A 418 15.98 -2.39 12.46
CA LEU A 418 16.23 -1.51 13.61
C LEU A 418 17.36 -0.50 13.34
N ASP A 419 18.44 -0.92 12.67
CA ASP A 419 19.54 -0.02 12.32
C ASP A 419 19.09 1.08 11.36
N ALA A 420 18.33 0.71 10.32
CA ALA A 420 17.79 1.67 9.36
C ALA A 420 16.80 2.64 10.04
N LEU A 421 15.94 2.13 10.94
CA LEU A 421 15.01 2.96 11.72
C LEU A 421 15.74 3.90 12.68
N ALA A 422 16.81 3.43 13.34
CA ALA A 422 17.63 4.24 14.22
C ALA A 422 18.37 5.34 13.46
N GLN A 423 18.86 5.04 12.26
CA GLN A 423 19.47 6.02 11.37
C GLN A 423 18.45 7.08 10.93
N GLU A 424 17.28 6.67 10.43
CA GLU A 424 16.21 7.60 10.01
C GLU A 424 15.77 8.50 11.18
N TYR A 425 15.59 7.91 12.37
CA TYR A 425 15.30 8.67 13.58
C TYR A 425 16.39 9.70 13.89
N ALA A 426 17.66 9.32 13.85
CA ALA A 426 18.78 10.22 14.12
C ALA A 426 18.87 11.36 13.10
N GLU A 427 18.54 11.10 11.83
CA GLU A 427 18.45 12.13 10.78
C GLU A 427 17.33 13.13 11.08
N LEU A 428 16.14 12.64 11.47
CA LEU A 428 14.99 13.47 11.84
C LEU A 428 15.24 14.34 13.08
N GLN A 429 16.17 13.95 13.95
CA GLN A 429 16.58 14.78 15.09
C GLN A 429 17.47 15.97 14.72
N ARG A 430 18.22 15.90 13.62
CA ARG A 430 19.26 16.89 13.26
C ARG A 430 18.72 18.20 12.68
N GLY A 431 17.45 18.25 12.29
CA GLY A 431 16.85 19.48 11.77
C GLY A 431 15.50 19.24 11.09
N PRO A 432 14.85 20.31 10.62
CA PRO A 432 13.61 20.18 9.86
C PRO A 432 13.88 19.40 8.57
N VAL A 433 13.08 18.36 8.35
CA VAL A 433 13.08 17.59 7.10
C VAL A 433 12.05 18.23 6.16
N PRO A 434 12.30 18.23 4.83
CA PRO A 434 11.30 18.69 3.86
C PRO A 434 9.93 18.05 4.11
N PRO A 435 8.83 18.79 3.89
CA PRO A 435 7.49 18.25 4.03
C PRO A 435 7.36 16.95 3.24
N LEU A 436 6.85 15.91 3.90
CA LEU A 436 6.62 14.61 3.28
C LEU A 436 5.71 14.76 2.04
N LYS A 437 6.16 14.25 0.90
CA LYS A 437 5.33 14.12 -0.29
C LYS A 437 5.23 12.64 -0.66
N VAL A 438 4.09 12.02 -0.36
CA VAL A 438 3.90 10.59 -0.62
C VAL A 438 3.57 10.37 -2.09
N ILE A 439 4.29 9.45 -2.73
CA ILE A 439 3.93 8.88 -4.02
C ILE A 439 3.89 7.36 -3.91
N GLN A 440 3.20 6.72 -4.83
CA GLN A 440 3.18 5.26 -4.91
C GLN A 440 4.13 4.74 -6.00
N ARG A 441 4.84 3.66 -5.67
CA ARG A 441 5.76 2.89 -6.51
C ARG A 441 5.50 1.39 -6.39
N PHE A 442 5.88 0.62 -7.40
CA PHE A 442 5.92 -0.84 -7.32
C PHE A 442 7.35 -1.31 -7.02
N SER A 443 7.49 -2.20 -6.04
CA SER A 443 8.75 -2.93 -5.86
C SER A 443 9.01 -3.84 -7.07
N PRO A 444 10.24 -4.37 -7.26
CA PRO A 444 10.50 -5.37 -8.30
C PRO A 444 9.64 -6.63 -8.20
N ALA A 445 9.12 -6.96 -7.01
CA ALA A 445 8.16 -8.04 -6.82
C ALA A 445 6.71 -7.66 -7.20
N GLY A 446 6.49 -6.41 -7.61
CA GLY A 446 5.21 -5.79 -7.95
C GLY A 446 4.31 -5.47 -6.76
N LYS A 447 4.90 -5.32 -5.56
CA LYS A 447 4.19 -4.84 -4.37
C LYS A 447 4.04 -3.32 -4.45
N LEU A 448 2.82 -2.81 -4.33
CA LEU A 448 2.55 -1.37 -4.20
C LEU A 448 3.11 -0.85 -2.87
N MET A 449 3.90 0.21 -2.94
CA MET A 449 4.56 0.85 -1.80
C MET A 449 4.34 2.36 -1.87
N ALA A 450 4.08 2.97 -0.72
CA ALA A 450 4.19 4.41 -0.55
C ALA A 450 5.65 4.77 -0.25
N VAL A 451 6.20 5.72 -0.99
CA VAL A 451 7.56 6.25 -0.80
C VAL A 451 7.51 7.77 -0.74
N ASP A 452 8.49 8.38 -0.11
CA ASP A 452 8.65 9.82 -0.19
C ASP A 452 9.22 10.22 -1.56
N ALA A 453 8.65 11.27 -2.17
CA ALA A 453 9.03 11.75 -3.49
C ALA A 453 10.48 12.27 -3.56
N THR A 454 11.13 12.51 -2.40
CA THR A 454 12.53 12.94 -2.34
C THR A 454 13.53 11.78 -2.31
N GLU A 455 13.06 10.54 -2.09
CA GLU A 455 13.95 9.37 -2.09
C GLU A 455 14.47 9.05 -3.50
N PRO A 456 15.70 8.53 -3.65
CA PRO A 456 16.25 8.20 -4.98
C PRO A 456 15.38 7.24 -5.79
N ILE A 457 14.71 6.28 -5.12
CA ILE A 457 13.79 5.34 -5.76
C ILE A 457 12.56 6.03 -6.38
N ALA A 458 12.23 7.24 -5.94
CA ALA A 458 11.11 8.01 -6.46
C ALA A 458 11.41 8.67 -7.82
N ALA A 459 12.68 8.95 -8.13
CA ALA A 459 13.10 9.67 -9.33
C ALA A 459 14.41 9.11 -9.92
N PRO A 460 14.38 7.90 -10.50
CA PRO A 460 15.55 7.32 -11.15
C PRO A 460 15.95 8.11 -12.40
N SER A 461 17.23 8.06 -12.78
CA SER A 461 17.71 8.65 -14.03
C SER A 461 17.40 7.76 -15.24
N VAL A 462 17.40 8.33 -16.44
CA VAL A 462 17.27 7.57 -17.71
C VAL A 462 18.28 6.43 -17.77
N ALA A 463 19.55 6.71 -17.44
CA ALA A 463 20.62 5.72 -17.43
C ALA A 463 20.39 4.58 -16.42
N ALA A 464 19.74 4.86 -15.28
CA ALA A 464 19.40 3.83 -14.30
C ALA A 464 18.23 2.94 -14.76
N LEU A 465 17.31 3.49 -15.55
CA LEU A 465 16.15 2.75 -16.06
C LEU A 465 16.44 1.95 -17.32
N GLU A 466 17.34 2.43 -18.19
CA GLU A 466 17.56 1.86 -19.51
C GLU A 466 17.80 0.33 -19.52
N PRO A 467 18.65 -0.25 -18.67
CA PRO A 467 18.86 -1.71 -18.64
C PRO A 467 17.56 -2.47 -18.37
N GLU A 468 16.74 -1.94 -17.47
CA GLU A 468 15.47 -2.55 -17.09
C GLU A 468 14.41 -2.38 -18.17
N VAL A 469 14.34 -1.22 -18.83
CA VAL A 469 13.48 -0.99 -20.00
C VAL A 469 13.79 -2.02 -21.10
N ARG A 470 15.07 -2.20 -21.45
CA ARG A 470 15.48 -3.18 -22.47
C ARG A 470 15.12 -4.61 -22.06
N ARG A 471 15.29 -4.98 -20.79
CA ARG A 471 14.87 -6.28 -20.25
C ARG A 471 13.35 -6.49 -20.41
N ILE A 472 12.55 -5.49 -20.05
CA ILE A 472 11.08 -5.52 -20.15
C ILE A 472 10.62 -5.67 -21.60
N LEU A 473 11.25 -4.95 -22.52
CA LEU A 473 10.95 -5.05 -23.96
C LEU A 473 11.29 -6.43 -24.51
N ALA A 474 12.46 -6.97 -24.17
CA ALA A 474 12.87 -8.31 -24.60
C ALA A 474 11.97 -9.42 -24.06
N ALA A 475 11.35 -9.21 -22.89
CA ALA A 475 10.43 -10.16 -22.27
C ALA A 475 8.99 -10.09 -22.82
N LEU A 476 8.65 -9.07 -23.63
CA LEU A 476 7.33 -8.92 -24.20
C LEU A 476 7.16 -9.84 -25.41
N ASP A 477 6.23 -10.78 -25.33
CA ASP A 477 6.02 -11.74 -26.42
C ASP A 477 5.29 -11.10 -27.63
N PRO A 478 5.18 -11.82 -28.77
CA PRO A 478 4.49 -11.32 -29.97
C PRO A 478 2.99 -10.98 -29.78
N GLN A 479 2.34 -11.53 -28.76
CA GLN A 479 0.95 -11.20 -28.42
C GLN A 479 0.84 -9.96 -27.52
N GLY A 480 1.97 -9.44 -27.02
CA GLY A 480 2.00 -8.28 -26.13
C GLY A 480 1.87 -8.69 -24.67
N ARG A 481 2.40 -9.85 -24.28
CA ARG A 481 2.26 -10.39 -22.92
C ARG A 481 3.62 -10.50 -22.25
N TRP A 482 3.66 -10.23 -20.95
CA TRP A 482 4.77 -10.63 -20.09
C TRP A 482 4.38 -11.92 -19.36
N VAL A 483 4.74 -13.06 -19.96
CA VAL A 483 4.43 -14.38 -19.39
C VAL A 483 5.52 -14.78 -18.40
N SER A 484 5.12 -15.06 -17.16
CA SER A 484 5.96 -15.60 -16.11
C SER A 484 5.84 -17.12 -16.04
N VAL A 485 6.91 -17.78 -15.58
CA VAL A 485 6.94 -19.23 -15.37
C VAL A 485 7.30 -19.49 -13.91
N TYR A 486 6.45 -20.23 -13.19
CA TYR A 486 6.71 -20.55 -11.79
C TYR A 486 7.88 -21.53 -11.67
N ASP A 487 8.91 -21.17 -10.92
CA ASP A 487 10.14 -21.96 -10.79
C ASP A 487 10.07 -23.05 -9.70
N GLY A 488 9.06 -22.97 -8.83
CA GLY A 488 8.85 -23.87 -7.68
C GLY A 488 9.53 -23.41 -6.38
N THR A 489 10.22 -22.27 -6.38
CA THR A 489 10.95 -21.72 -5.23
C THR A 489 10.41 -20.37 -4.77
N ASP A 490 9.84 -19.59 -5.67
CA ASP A 490 9.28 -18.28 -5.32
C ASP A 490 8.05 -18.40 -4.40
N ARG A 491 7.99 -17.55 -3.38
CA ARG A 491 6.78 -17.38 -2.56
C ARG A 491 5.93 -16.27 -3.18
N LEU A 492 5.04 -16.67 -4.08
CA LEU A 492 4.09 -15.77 -4.74
C LEU A 492 3.06 -15.22 -3.73
N ILE A 493 2.57 -14.00 -3.99
CA ILE A 493 1.52 -13.34 -3.21
C ILE A 493 0.23 -14.18 -3.32
N GLY A 494 -0.55 -14.29 -2.25
CA GLY A 494 -1.71 -15.21 -2.22
C GLY A 494 -1.35 -16.71 -2.16
N GLN A 495 -0.05 -17.05 -2.20
CA GLN A 495 0.48 -18.41 -2.06
C GLN A 495 -0.24 -19.46 -2.93
N PRO A 496 -0.40 -19.22 -4.25
CA PRO A 496 -1.05 -20.16 -5.15
C PRO A 496 -0.32 -21.51 -5.18
N SER A 497 -1.07 -22.60 -5.32
CA SER A 497 -0.53 -23.96 -5.41
C SER A 497 -0.04 -24.30 -6.83
N PHE A 498 0.67 -23.38 -7.48
CA PHE A 498 1.21 -23.60 -8.82
C PHE A 498 2.29 -24.69 -8.81
N LYS A 499 2.30 -25.52 -9.85
CA LYS A 499 3.38 -26.48 -10.08
C LYS A 499 4.54 -25.78 -10.77
N LYS A 500 5.77 -26.24 -10.54
CA LYS A 500 6.93 -25.80 -11.32
C LYS A 500 6.63 -25.92 -12.82
N GLY A 501 6.93 -24.88 -13.59
CA GLY A 501 6.64 -24.76 -15.01
C GLY A 501 5.26 -24.16 -15.32
N PHE A 502 4.42 -23.85 -14.32
CA PHE A 502 3.13 -23.18 -14.56
C PHE A 502 3.35 -21.79 -15.17
N ARG A 503 2.67 -21.52 -16.28
CA ARG A 503 2.80 -20.28 -17.08
C ARG A 503 1.61 -19.37 -16.81
N TYR A 504 1.87 -18.11 -16.49
CA TYR A 504 0.85 -17.18 -16.04
C TYR A 504 1.18 -15.72 -16.38
N LEU A 505 0.14 -14.89 -16.41
CA LEU A 505 0.22 -13.43 -16.43
C LEU A 505 -0.01 -12.94 -15.01
N GLY A 506 0.95 -12.21 -14.45
CA GLY A 506 0.84 -11.64 -13.11
C GLY A 506 0.52 -10.15 -13.15
N SER A 507 -0.49 -9.72 -12.40
CA SER A 507 -0.79 -8.29 -12.20
C SER A 507 0.41 -7.58 -11.58
N ASN A 508 1.16 -8.23 -10.68
CA ASN A 508 2.39 -7.69 -10.13
C ASN A 508 3.46 -7.40 -11.21
N THR A 509 3.67 -8.33 -12.15
CA THR A 509 4.58 -8.15 -13.29
C THR A 509 4.11 -7.04 -14.22
N PHE A 510 2.80 -7.02 -14.53
CA PHE A 510 2.21 -5.98 -15.37
C PHE A 510 2.39 -4.59 -14.75
N ASN A 511 2.04 -4.44 -13.47
CA ASN A 511 2.11 -3.16 -12.74
C ASN A 511 3.53 -2.60 -12.74
N TYR A 512 4.51 -3.41 -12.34
CA TYR A 512 5.90 -3.00 -12.28
C TYR A 512 6.46 -2.67 -13.67
N ASN A 513 6.26 -3.52 -14.67
CA ASN A 513 6.78 -3.27 -16.01
C ASN A 513 6.16 -2.01 -16.63
N LEU A 514 4.85 -1.81 -16.49
CA LEU A 514 4.17 -0.63 -16.99
C LEU A 514 4.65 0.64 -16.29
N GLU A 515 4.90 0.59 -14.97
CA GLU A 515 5.47 1.71 -14.22
C GLU A 515 6.88 2.07 -14.72
N ILE A 516 7.79 1.09 -14.86
CA ILE A 516 9.15 1.35 -15.32
C ILE A 516 9.17 1.99 -16.71
N LEU A 517 8.35 1.46 -17.64
CA LEU A 517 8.21 2.07 -18.96
C LEU A 517 7.63 3.48 -18.87
N SER A 518 6.62 3.70 -18.03
CA SER A 518 6.03 5.04 -17.82
C SER A 518 7.05 6.04 -17.28
N GLN A 519 7.89 5.65 -16.31
CA GLN A 519 8.95 6.52 -15.80
C GLN A 519 9.97 6.88 -16.88
N TYR A 520 10.39 5.89 -17.69
CA TYR A 520 11.29 6.13 -18.81
C TYR A 520 10.69 7.10 -19.83
N ILE A 521 9.42 6.93 -20.18
CA ILE A 521 8.71 7.83 -21.11
C ILE A 521 8.58 9.25 -20.54
N ALA A 522 8.32 9.40 -19.24
CA ALA A 522 8.20 10.71 -18.61
C ALA A 522 9.54 11.47 -18.62
N LEU A 523 10.66 10.77 -18.42
CA LEU A 523 12.00 11.36 -18.40
C LEU A 523 12.58 11.65 -19.78
N THR A 524 12.19 10.88 -20.79
CA THR A 524 12.59 11.07 -22.20
C THR A 524 11.55 11.87 -23.00
N GLY A 525 10.53 12.40 -22.33
CA GLY A 525 9.49 13.24 -22.93
C GLY A 525 9.98 14.67 -23.19
N ASN A 526 9.44 15.31 -24.23
CA ASN A 526 9.80 16.69 -24.55
C ASN A 526 9.32 17.64 -23.43
N PRO A 527 10.18 18.50 -22.84
CA PRO A 527 9.84 19.33 -21.67
C PRO A 527 8.63 20.27 -21.85
N SER A 528 8.22 20.50 -23.09
CA SER A 528 7.13 21.42 -23.48
C SER A 528 5.71 20.95 -23.12
N ARG A 529 5.54 19.78 -22.50
CA ARG A 529 4.22 19.25 -22.06
C ARG A 529 4.01 19.18 -20.55
N GLN A 530 4.97 19.61 -19.73
CA GLN A 530 4.75 19.75 -18.27
C GLN A 530 4.22 21.16 -17.97
N LEU A 531 2.90 21.32 -18.01
CA LEU A 531 2.17 22.48 -17.47
C LEU A 531 1.03 22.00 -16.59
#